data_AF-A0A1C5KFM1-F1
#
_entry.id   AF-A0A1C5KFM1-F1
#
_cell.length_a   1.000
_cell.length_b   1.000
_cell.length_c   1.000
_cell.angle_alpha   90.00
_cell.angle_beta   90.00
_cell.angle_gamma   90.00
#
_symmetry.space_group_name_H-M   'P 1'
#
loop_
_entity.id
_entity.type
_entity.pdbx_description
1 polymer ?
#
loop_
_entity_poly.entity_id
_entity_poly.type
_entity_poly.pdbx_seq_one_letter_code
_entity_poly.pdbx_strand_id
1 'polypeptide(L)'
;MQRLITAADGTTASPLAVTPQWPKNHDQAGEDLGLLDRHGALTRSLREVLTHHLLLLFNRLGISAADTWLPATAAATVTFHHSFDHIRLPKRH
;
A
#
# COMPACT_ATOMS: atom_id res chain seq x y z
N MET A 1 19.69 8.42 0.43
CA MET A 1 18.39 8.23 -0.27
C MET A 1 17.95 6.79 -0.05
N GLN A 2 17.08 6.56 0.94
CA GLN A 2 16.65 5.23 1.36
C GLN A 2 15.47 4.81 0.47
N ARG A 3 15.65 3.74 -0.30
CA ARG A 3 14.64 3.21 -1.22
C ARG A 3 13.46 2.75 -0.36
N LEU A 4 12.27 3.35 -0.52
CA LEU A 4 11.06 2.77 0.03
C LEU A 4 10.94 1.37 -0.57
N ILE A 5 11.06 0.35 0.27
CA ILE A 5 10.80 -1.03 -0.11
C ILE A 5 9.28 -1.11 -0.23
N THR A 6 8.76 -0.72 -1.39
CA THR A 6 7.46 -1.25 -1.81
C THR A 6 7.61 -2.77 -1.77
N ALA A 7 6.65 -3.42 -1.11
CA ALA A 7 6.57 -4.85 -0.92
C ALA A 7 6.32 -5.62 -2.24
N ALA A 8 6.99 -5.22 -3.32
CA ALA A 8 6.84 -5.78 -4.64
C ALA A 8 7.45 -7.19 -4.71
N ASP A 9 8.47 -7.47 -3.91
CA ASP A 9 9.16 -8.75 -3.97
C ASP A 9 9.17 -9.40 -2.59
N GLY A 10 8.61 -10.62 -2.51
CA GLY A 10 8.69 -11.54 -1.37
C GLY A 10 10.12 -12.04 -1.11
N THR A 11 11.08 -11.12 -1.08
CA THR A 11 12.47 -11.39 -0.73
C THR A 11 12.54 -11.60 0.78
N THR A 12 13.39 -12.53 1.20
CA THR A 12 13.74 -12.78 2.61
C THR A 12 14.31 -11.56 3.34
N ALA A 13 14.70 -10.51 2.59
CA ALA A 13 15.17 -9.23 3.13
C ALA A 13 14.05 -8.18 3.28
N SER A 14 12.80 -8.50 2.94
CA SER A 14 11.68 -7.57 3.12
C SER A 14 11.43 -7.34 4.61
N PRO A 15 11.24 -6.09 5.06
CA PRO A 15 10.76 -5.78 6.41
C PRO A 15 9.42 -6.46 6.75
N LEU A 16 8.69 -6.97 5.76
CA LEU A 16 7.48 -7.77 5.96
C LEU A 16 7.75 -9.23 6.31
N ALA A 17 8.99 -9.72 6.16
CA ALA A 17 9.36 -11.10 6.53
C ALA A 17 9.20 -11.36 8.04
N VAL A 18 9.31 -10.32 8.88
CA VAL A 18 9.05 -10.40 10.33
C VAL A 18 7.55 -10.37 10.68
N THR A 19 6.69 -10.07 9.70
CA THR A 19 5.22 -10.02 9.88
C THR A 19 4.53 -10.76 8.72
N PRO A 20 4.72 -12.09 8.59
CA PRO A 20 4.27 -12.86 7.41
C PRO A 20 2.75 -12.88 7.22
N GLN A 21 1.98 -12.64 8.29
CA GLN A 21 0.53 -12.50 8.22
C GLN A 21 0.07 -11.18 7.59
N TRP A 22 0.93 -10.16 7.55
CA TRP A 22 0.53 -8.82 7.12
C TRP A 22 0.07 -8.77 5.65
N PRO A 23 0.80 -9.36 4.67
CA PRO A 23 0.34 -9.40 3.28
C PRO A 23 -1.01 -10.10 3.14
N LYS A 24 -1.17 -11.28 3.75
CA LYS A 24 -2.43 -12.05 3.70
C LYS A 24 -3.60 -11.27 4.28
N ASN A 25 -3.41 -10.63 5.43
CA ASN A 25 -4.48 -9.86 6.08
C ASN A 25 -4.81 -8.58 5.29
N HIS A 26 -3.82 -7.96 4.66
CA HIS A 26 -4.01 -6.82 3.77
C HIS A 26 -4.85 -7.21 2.54
N ASP A 27 -4.52 -8.33 1.90
CA ASP A 27 -5.25 -8.82 0.71
C ASP A 27 -6.69 -9.17 1.07
N GLN A 28 -6.92 -9.90 2.17
CA GLN A 28 -8.27 -10.22 2.64
C GLN A 28 -9.10 -8.97 2.93
N ALA A 29 -8.52 -7.97 3.62
CA ALA A 29 -9.20 -6.71 3.89
C ALA A 29 -9.57 -5.97 2.58
N GLY A 30 -8.70 -6.03 1.57
CA GLY A 30 -8.98 -5.49 0.24
C GLY A 30 -10.15 -6.20 -0.47
N GLU A 31 -10.17 -7.53 -0.42
CA GLU A 31 -11.26 -8.34 -0.98
C GLU A 31 -12.60 -8.04 -0.31
N ASP A 32 -12.62 -8.00 1.03
CA ASP A 32 -13.82 -7.73 1.83
C ASP A 32 -14.37 -6.32 1.52
N LEU A 33 -13.49 -5.31 1.49
CA LEU A 33 -13.87 -3.94 1.14
C LEU A 33 -14.39 -3.82 -0.30
N GLY A 34 -13.74 -4.51 -1.25
CA GLY A 34 -14.19 -4.55 -2.63
C GLY A 34 -15.54 -5.24 -2.78
N LEU A 35 -15.82 -6.28 -1.98
CA LEU A 35 -17.12 -6.92 -1.93
C LEU A 35 -18.19 -5.97 -1.39
N LEU A 36 -17.91 -5.27 -0.29
CA LEU A 36 -18.84 -4.30 0.31
C LEU A 36 -19.16 -3.14 -0.63
N ASP A 37 -18.16 -2.62 -1.35
CA ASP A 37 -18.34 -1.54 -2.33
C ASP A 37 -19.23 -1.98 -3.50
N ARG A 38 -18.95 -3.17 -4.09
CA ARG A 38 -19.75 -3.72 -5.20
C ARG A 38 -21.20 -4.02 -4.83
N HIS A 39 -21.47 -4.36 -3.57
CA HIS A 39 -22.83 -4.63 -3.09
C HIS A 39 -23.55 -3.37 -2.58
N GLY A 40 -22.92 -2.18 -2.67
CA GLY A 40 -23.50 -0.94 -2.16
C GLY A 40 -23.71 -0.94 -0.64
N ALA A 41 -22.99 -1.80 0.08
CA ALA A 41 -23.12 -1.99 1.52
C ALA A 41 -22.28 -0.99 2.34
N LEU A 42 -21.43 -0.20 1.67
CA LEU A 42 -20.70 0.88 2.33
C LEU A 42 -21.60 2.10 2.53
N THR A 43 -21.63 2.62 3.76
CA THR A 43 -22.34 3.87 4.09
C THR A 43 -21.69 5.12 3.49
N ARG A 44 -20.45 4.97 2.98
CA ARG A 44 -19.62 6.01 2.35
C ARG A 44 -18.85 5.41 1.18
N SER A 45 -18.28 6.24 0.31
CA SER A 45 -17.45 5.74 -0.79
C SER A 45 -16.22 4.97 -0.26
N LEU A 46 -15.77 3.94 -0.98
CA LEU A 46 -14.58 3.16 -0.62
C LEU A 46 -13.34 4.05 -0.37
N ARG A 47 -13.17 5.11 -1.15
CA ARG A 47 -12.10 6.11 -0.98
C ARG A 47 -12.17 6.79 0.39
N GLU A 48 -13.35 7.19 0.84
CA GLU A 48 -13.52 7.81 2.15
C GLU A 48 -13.23 6.83 3.28
N VAL A 49 -13.68 5.58 3.15
CA VAL A 49 -13.40 4.51 4.11
C VAL A 49 -11.88 4.32 4.24
N LEU A 50 -11.17 4.10 3.12
CA LEU A 50 -9.72 3.92 3.12
C LEU A 50 -8.97 5.12 3.69
N THR A 51 -9.37 6.33 3.31
CA THR A 51 -8.75 7.57 3.80
C THR A 51 -8.90 7.69 5.32
N HIS A 52 -10.09 7.39 5.84
CA HIS A 52 -10.35 7.42 7.28
C HIS A 52 -9.49 6.41 8.05
N HIS A 53 -9.37 5.18 7.53
CA HIS A 53 -8.55 4.14 8.16
C HIS A 53 -7.06 4.50 8.18
N LEU A 54 -6.53 5.09 7.10
CA LEU A 54 -5.15 5.54 7.04
C LEU A 54 -4.86 6.67 8.05
N LEU A 55 -5.75 7.65 8.15
CA LEU A 55 -5.63 8.72 9.13
C LEU A 55 -5.66 8.19 10.57
N LEU A 56 -6.58 7.26 10.86
CA LEU A 56 -6.67 6.64 12.19
C LEU A 56 -5.41 5.84 12.52
N LEU A 57 -4.83 5.12 11.55
CA LEU A 57 -3.59 4.39 11.71
C LEU A 57 -2.41 5.33 12.02
N PHE A 58 -2.26 6.42 11.26
CA PHE A 58 -1.19 7.39 11.47
C PHE A 58 -1.33 8.12 12.81
N ASN A 59 -2.56 8.51 13.19
CA ASN A 59 -2.83 9.06 14.51
C ASN A 59 -2.44 8.08 15.63
N ARG A 60 -2.75 6.78 15.46
CA ARG A 60 -2.39 5.73 16.42
C ARG A 60 -0.87 5.53 16.54
N LEU A 61 -0.14 5.73 15.45
CA LEU A 61 1.33 5.64 15.42
C LEU A 61 2.02 6.93 15.89
N GLY A 62 1.26 7.97 16.27
CA GLY A 62 1.80 9.26 16.69
C GLY A 62 2.36 10.10 15.54
N ILE A 63 2.04 9.75 14.28
CA ILE A 63 2.45 10.51 13.10
C ILE A 63 1.52 11.72 13.00
N SER A 64 2.09 12.92 13.01
CA SER A 64 1.32 14.16 12.85
C SER A 64 0.63 14.19 11.49
N ALA A 65 -0.56 14.80 11.43
CA ALA A 65 -1.23 15.09 10.16
C ALA A 65 -0.33 15.95 9.24
N ALA A 66 0.50 16.82 9.82
CA ALA A 66 1.47 17.63 9.10
C ALA A 66 2.67 16.84 8.55
N ASP A 67 2.89 15.61 9.01
CA ASP A 67 3.96 14.73 8.51
C ASP A 67 3.41 13.65 7.58
N THR A 68 2.09 13.42 7.60
CA THR A 68 1.38 12.42 6.80
C THR A 68 1.43 12.69 5.29
N TRP A 69 1.55 13.95 4.87
CA TRP A 69 1.58 14.31 3.45
C TRP A 69 2.82 13.75 2.75
N LEU A 70 3.95 13.66 3.44
CA LEU A 70 5.22 13.20 2.85
C LEU A 70 5.17 11.72 2.43
N PRO A 71 4.81 10.75 3.29
CA PRO A 71 4.63 9.37 2.89
C PRO A 71 3.47 9.20 1.90
N ALA A 72 2.40 9.98 2.01
CA ALA A 72 1.30 9.93 1.04
C ALA A 72 1.75 10.36 -0.38
N THR A 73 2.55 11.43 -0.48
CA THR A 73 3.11 11.93 -1.75
C THR A 73 4.11 10.95 -2.33
N ALA A 74 4.98 10.37 -1.50
CA ALA A 74 5.92 9.33 -1.94
C ALA A 74 5.19 8.09 -2.46
N ALA A 75 4.17 7.63 -1.74
CA ALA A 75 3.35 6.50 -2.16
C ALA A 75 2.62 6.77 -3.48
N ALA A 76 1.98 7.94 -3.63
CA ALA A 76 1.31 8.31 -4.88
C ALA A 76 2.28 8.35 -6.07
N THR A 77 3.49 8.87 -5.86
CA THR A 77 4.53 8.90 -6.90
C THR A 77 4.94 7.49 -7.31
N VAL A 78 5.14 6.58 -6.37
CA VAL A 78 5.51 5.19 -6.68
C VAL A 78 4.34 4.42 -7.32
N THR A 79 3.11 4.64 -6.87
CA THR A 79 1.94 3.88 -7.37
C THR A 79 1.49 4.35 -8.75
N PHE A 80 1.47 5.67 -8.99
CA PHE A 80 0.90 6.23 -10.23
C PHE A 80 1.94 6.70 -11.24
N HIS A 81 3.16 7.04 -10.80
CA HIS A 81 4.19 7.61 -11.66
C HIS A 81 5.43 6.71 -11.82
N HIS A 82 5.46 5.53 -11.19
CA HIS A 82 6.53 4.57 -11.44
C HIS A 82 6.29 3.87 -12.78
N SER A 83 7.02 4.32 -13.81
CA SER A 83 7.17 3.54 -15.04
C SER A 83 7.97 2.29 -14.69
N PHE A 84 7.40 1.09 -14.87
CA PHE A 84 8.16 -0.16 -14.88
C PHE A 84 9.05 -0.21 -16.13
N ASP A 85 10.03 0.69 -16.20
CA ASP A 85 11.06 0.62 -17.23
C ASP A 85 12.17 -0.30 -16.70
N HIS A 86 12.56 -1.29 -17.50
CA HIS A 86 13.59 -2.31 -17.25
C HIS A 86 13.17 -3.64 -16.56
N ILE A 87 12.44 -4.49 -17.29
CA ILE A 87 12.81 -5.91 -17.40
C ILE A 87 13.28 -6.15 -18.84
N ARG A 88 14.52 -5.74 -19.14
CA ARG A 88 15.20 -6.15 -20.36
C ARG A 88 15.85 -7.50 -20.08
N LEU A 89 15.14 -8.59 -20.41
CA LEU A 89 15.72 -9.94 -20.41
C LEU A 89 16.91 -9.99 -21.39
N PRO A 90 18.08 -10.54 -21.01
CA PRO A 90 19.16 -10.74 -21.96
C PRO A 90 18.73 -11.79 -23.00
N LYS A 91 18.79 -11.42 -24.29
CA LYS A 91 18.68 -12.38 -25.39
C LYS A 91 19.80 -13.41 -25.23
N ARG A 92 19.43 -14.66 -24.97
CA ARG A 92 20.35 -15.79 -25.09
C ARG A 92 20.66 -15.95 -26.59
N HIS A 93 21.92 -15.73 -26.94
CA HIS A 93 22.53 -16.17 -28.20
C HIS A 93 22.98 -17.61 -28.05
#